data_AF-A0A940VK66-F1
#
_entry.id   AF-A0A940VK66-F1
#
_cell.length_a   1.000
_cell.length_b   1.000
_cell.length_c   1.000
_cell.angle_alpha   90.00
_cell.angle_beta   90.00
_cell.angle_gamma   90.00
#
_symmetry.space_group_name_H-M   'P 1'
#
loop_
_entity.id
_entity.type
_entity.pdbx_description
1 polymer ?
#
loop_
_entity_poly.entity_id
_entity_poly.type
_entity_poly.pdbx_seq_one_letter_code
_entity_poly.pdbx_strand_id
1 'polypeptide(L)'
;MREGKVRHLFPGGNTPQGFFSYYNYIIPVDANRIFILKGGPGTGKSTFMRKIGEAMISQGHDVEFHHCSSDNKSLDGLVIPDLQVAFIDGTAPHIVDPKNPGCVDEIIHLGDFWDEKGIVPHKKTIIDYNAEISRNFQRAYRLLNAAKSIYDDIAAINSSALDIAEANRVAEELIEKIFAGVNTRGAGKVRKLFASAITPDGPVNYLESSVWNQKSCYVINGNPGTGKSTIVQKVISMAVVRGLDVEVFYCPLDPMKPEHLVIPSLDVAVTTSNMPHVYNIVMKAAGTIEMNQYLNSTVIKKSEDAIAYDEEVFLELFIKSVACIKQSKELHDQLEAYYIPNMDFQAIQNLWQRTYERVAYIKGNIVQ
;
A
#
# COMPACT_ATOMS: atom_id res chain seq x y z
N MET A 1 5.20 24.88 18.06
CA MET A 1 4.50 24.63 16.78
C MET A 1 3.91 23.23 16.86
N ARG A 2 2.76 22.97 16.22
CA ARG A 2 2.20 21.62 16.15
C ARG A 2 3.09 20.78 15.23
N GLU A 3 3.43 19.57 15.67
CA GLU A 3 4.11 18.58 14.84
C GLU A 3 3.13 18.02 13.78
N GLY A 4 3.62 17.80 12.56
CA GLY A 4 2.81 17.29 11.46
C GLY A 4 2.28 15.88 11.72
N LYS A 5 1.12 15.53 11.14
CA LYS A 5 0.59 14.17 11.20
C LYS A 5 1.35 13.26 10.23
N VAL A 6 1.57 12.01 10.64
CA VAL A 6 2.27 11.01 9.84
C VAL A 6 1.32 9.88 9.46
N ARG A 7 1.31 9.52 8.18
CA ARG A 7 0.63 8.34 7.65
C ARG A 7 1.64 7.37 7.04
N HIS A 8 1.41 6.08 7.21
CA HIS A 8 2.18 5.04 6.57
C HIS A 8 1.31 4.23 5.62
N LEU A 9 1.81 3.99 4.42
CA LEU A 9 1.08 3.40 3.31
C LEU A 9 2.01 2.51 2.49
N PHE A 10 1.43 1.72 1.58
CA PHE A 10 2.16 1.04 0.53
C PHE A 10 1.72 1.58 -0.84
N PRO A 11 2.64 1.91 -1.75
CA PRO A 11 2.31 2.38 -3.09
C PRO A 11 2.13 1.21 -4.07
N GLY A 12 2.63 0.03 -3.72
CA GLY A 12 2.44 -1.23 -4.43
C GLY A 12 2.70 -2.43 -3.52
N GLY A 13 2.49 -3.63 -4.05
CA GLY A 13 2.57 -4.87 -3.29
C GLY A 13 3.03 -6.06 -4.13
N ASN A 14 3.57 -7.06 -3.44
CA ASN A 14 3.76 -8.41 -4.00
C ASN A 14 2.40 -9.11 -4.03
N THR A 15 1.89 -9.46 -5.21
CA THR A 15 0.54 -10.01 -5.39
C THR A 15 0.56 -11.30 -6.23
N PRO A 16 -0.57 -12.04 -6.28
CA PRO A 16 -0.77 -13.14 -7.24
C PRO A 16 -0.56 -12.79 -8.71
N GLN A 17 -0.65 -11.50 -9.07
CA GLN A 17 -0.48 -11.00 -10.44
C GLN A 17 0.95 -10.52 -10.70
N GLY A 18 1.87 -10.76 -9.76
CA GLY A 18 3.20 -10.17 -9.75
C GLY A 18 3.26 -8.91 -8.89
N PHE A 19 4.25 -8.07 -9.16
CA PHE A 19 4.29 -6.74 -8.54
C PHE A 19 3.13 -5.89 -9.08
N PHE A 20 2.23 -5.46 -8.20
CA PHE A 20 1.09 -4.60 -8.54
C PHE A 20 1.25 -3.24 -7.87
N SER A 21 0.85 -2.17 -8.56
CA SER A 21 1.11 -0.81 -8.11
C SER A 21 -0.06 0.13 -8.33
N TYR A 22 -0.32 0.95 -7.31
CA TYR A 22 -1.18 2.14 -7.39
C TYR A 22 -0.35 3.44 -7.36
N TYR A 23 0.91 3.40 -7.77
CA TYR A 23 1.81 4.58 -7.80
C TYR A 23 1.21 5.82 -8.46
N ASN A 24 0.39 5.67 -9.50
CA ASN A 24 -0.25 6.83 -10.14
C ASN A 24 -1.24 7.57 -9.23
N TYR A 25 -1.67 6.99 -8.10
CA TYR A 25 -2.62 7.55 -7.14
C TYR A 25 -1.96 8.12 -5.88
N ILE A 26 -0.66 7.89 -5.69
CA ILE A 26 0.07 8.52 -4.56
C ILE A 26 0.48 9.94 -4.92
N ILE A 27 0.69 10.20 -6.21
CA ILE A 27 1.07 11.51 -6.74
C ILE A 27 -0.16 12.43 -6.82
N PRO A 28 -0.11 13.66 -6.28
CA PRO A 28 -1.20 14.61 -6.44
C PRO A 28 -1.45 14.94 -7.92
N VAL A 29 -2.73 15.00 -8.33
CA VAL A 29 -3.11 15.34 -9.72
C VAL A 29 -2.61 16.74 -10.11
N ASP A 30 -2.61 17.66 -9.15
CA ASP A 30 -2.12 19.04 -9.28
C ASP A 30 -0.82 19.21 -8.49
N ALA A 31 0.13 18.29 -8.63
CA ALA A 31 1.41 18.37 -7.92
C ALA A 31 2.17 19.64 -8.29
N ASN A 32 2.70 20.34 -7.27
CA ASN A 32 3.61 21.47 -7.47
C ASN A 32 5.00 20.97 -7.90
N ARG A 33 5.44 19.84 -7.34
CA ARG A 33 6.70 19.22 -7.71
C ARG A 33 6.72 17.71 -7.46
N ILE A 34 7.31 16.97 -8.38
CA ILE A 34 7.54 15.53 -8.27
C ILE A 34 9.03 15.27 -8.48
N PHE A 35 9.68 14.74 -7.45
CA PHE A 35 11.07 14.32 -7.48
C PHE A 35 11.16 12.80 -7.67
N ILE A 36 11.73 12.38 -8.79
CA ILE A 36 11.91 10.98 -9.16
C ILE A 36 13.34 10.59 -8.83
N LEU A 37 13.52 9.81 -7.77
CA LEU A 37 14.82 9.31 -7.38
C LEU A 37 15.19 8.12 -8.27
N LYS A 38 16.34 8.21 -8.93
CA LYS A 38 16.94 7.13 -9.72
C LYS A 38 18.31 6.78 -9.14
N GLY A 39 18.69 5.52 -9.23
CA GLY A 39 20.00 5.04 -8.76
C GLY A 39 20.00 3.53 -8.55
N GLY A 40 21.17 2.95 -8.31
CA GLY A 40 21.32 1.52 -8.03
C GLY A 40 20.82 1.10 -6.63
N PRO A 41 20.93 -0.19 -6.30
CA PRO A 41 20.76 -0.70 -4.93
C PRO A 41 21.70 0.03 -3.95
N GLY A 42 21.28 0.23 -2.70
CA GLY A 42 22.14 0.84 -1.67
C GLY A 42 22.53 2.32 -1.87
N THR A 43 22.01 3.00 -2.90
CA THR A 43 22.32 4.42 -3.19
C THR A 43 21.74 5.43 -2.19
N GLY A 44 20.96 4.98 -1.20
CA GLY A 44 20.40 5.83 -0.15
C GLY A 44 19.08 6.52 -0.49
N LYS A 45 18.33 6.06 -1.51
CA LYS A 45 17.03 6.62 -1.93
C LYS A 45 16.03 6.72 -0.76
N SER A 46 15.80 5.61 -0.06
CA SER A 46 14.92 5.56 1.12
C SER A 46 15.36 6.53 2.21
N THR A 47 16.65 6.56 2.54
CA THR A 47 17.22 7.48 3.55
C THR A 47 17.05 8.93 3.14
N PHE A 48 17.24 9.25 1.86
CA PHE A 48 17.04 10.58 1.31
C PHE A 48 15.59 11.05 1.54
N MET A 49 14.61 10.23 1.15
CA MET A 49 13.19 10.52 1.37
C MET A 49 12.85 10.62 2.85
N ARG A 50 13.30 9.67 3.67
CA ARG A 50 13.04 9.65 5.12
C ARG A 50 13.49 10.94 5.79
N LYS A 51 14.73 11.39 5.51
CA LYS A 51 15.27 12.64 6.06
C LYS A 51 14.48 13.88 5.62
N ILE A 52 14.02 13.94 4.37
CA ILE A 52 13.13 15.04 3.92
C ILE A 52 11.83 15.01 4.72
N GLY A 53 11.18 13.85 4.83
CA GLY A 53 9.93 13.70 5.56
C GLY A 53 10.05 14.09 7.03
N GLU A 54 11.06 13.60 7.73
CA GLU A 54 11.36 13.95 9.13
C GLU A 54 11.57 15.46 9.31
N ALA A 55 12.29 16.09 8.39
CA ALA A 55 12.49 17.53 8.43
C ALA A 55 11.18 18.29 8.20
N MET A 56 10.32 17.85 7.28
CA MET A 56 9.01 18.46 7.03
C MET A 56 8.05 18.30 8.20
N ILE A 57 8.05 17.14 8.87
CA ILE A 57 7.27 16.88 10.09
C ILE A 57 7.68 17.87 11.20
N SER A 58 8.98 18.08 11.38
CA SER A 58 9.51 19.03 12.37
C SER A 58 9.09 20.49 12.11
N GLN A 59 8.78 20.80 10.85
CA GLN A 59 8.23 22.09 10.41
C GLN A 59 6.69 22.18 10.48
N GLY A 60 6.02 21.12 10.93
CA GLY A 60 4.56 21.07 11.09
C GLY A 60 3.77 20.61 9.87
N HIS A 61 4.43 20.07 8.84
CA HIS A 61 3.76 19.54 7.64
C HIS A 61 3.30 18.10 7.85
N ASP A 62 2.08 17.80 7.41
CA ASP A 62 1.59 16.42 7.34
C ASP A 62 2.36 15.65 6.26
N VAL A 63 2.67 14.38 6.52
CA VAL A 63 3.51 13.54 5.64
C VAL A 63 2.91 12.15 5.48
N GLU A 64 2.96 11.64 4.24
CA GLU A 64 2.67 10.24 3.93
C GLU A 64 3.97 9.54 3.52
N PHE A 65 4.37 8.52 4.29
CA PHE A 65 5.47 7.63 3.94
C PHE A 65 4.93 6.39 3.24
N HIS A 66 5.42 6.15 2.03
CA HIS A 66 5.08 4.99 1.22
C HIS A 66 6.21 3.97 1.30
N HIS A 67 5.97 2.85 1.98
CA HIS A 67 6.96 1.81 2.24
C HIS A 67 7.09 0.84 1.07
N CYS A 68 8.28 0.27 0.91
CA CYS A 68 8.53 -0.77 -0.07
C CYS A 68 7.92 -2.10 0.39
N SER A 69 7.16 -2.78 -0.47
CA SER A 69 6.61 -4.10 -0.13
C SER A 69 7.66 -5.21 -0.10
N SER A 70 8.87 -4.94 -0.59
CA SER A 70 9.95 -5.91 -0.74
C SER A 70 11.13 -5.65 0.21
N ASP A 71 11.14 -4.53 0.92
CA ASP A 71 12.05 -4.21 2.02
C ASP A 71 11.35 -3.34 3.06
N ASN A 72 11.10 -3.93 4.23
CA ASN A 72 10.35 -3.30 5.33
C ASN A 72 11.03 -2.07 5.95
N LYS A 73 12.31 -1.82 5.63
CA LYS A 73 13.03 -0.63 6.08
C LYS A 73 13.15 0.44 5.00
N SER A 74 12.75 0.12 3.77
CA SER A 74 12.85 1.00 2.62
C SER A 74 11.56 1.78 2.36
N LEU A 75 11.72 2.98 1.82
CA LEU A 75 10.66 3.81 1.30
C LEU A 75 10.74 3.82 -0.23
N ASP A 76 9.56 3.73 -0.81
CA ASP A 76 9.27 3.82 -2.25
C ASP A 76 8.73 5.21 -2.62
N GLY A 77 8.22 5.95 -1.63
CA GLY A 77 7.75 7.30 -1.85
C GLY A 77 7.54 8.10 -0.56
N LEU A 78 7.43 9.40 -0.74
CA LEU A 78 7.11 10.39 0.27
C LEU A 78 6.17 11.42 -0.34
N VAL A 79 5.05 11.73 0.32
CA VAL A 79 4.14 12.80 -0.10
C VAL A 79 4.00 13.81 1.02
N ILE A 80 4.05 15.09 0.67
CA ILE A 80 3.80 16.22 1.56
C ILE A 80 2.54 16.92 1.02
N PRO A 81 1.33 16.52 1.48
CA PRO A 81 0.09 16.83 0.78
C PRO A 81 -0.22 18.31 0.66
N ASP A 82 0.02 19.08 1.72
CA ASP A 82 -0.26 20.52 1.76
C ASP A 82 0.67 21.35 0.87
N LEU A 83 1.90 20.87 0.65
CA LEU A 83 2.82 21.44 -0.35
C LEU A 83 2.58 20.90 -1.77
N GLN A 84 1.77 19.85 -1.92
CA GLN A 84 1.58 19.09 -3.15
C GLN A 84 2.92 18.63 -3.76
N VAL A 85 3.84 18.21 -2.89
CA VAL A 85 5.17 17.69 -3.28
C VAL A 85 5.21 16.18 -3.08
N ALA A 86 5.76 15.47 -4.06
CA ALA A 86 6.01 14.04 -3.95
C ALA A 86 7.47 13.69 -4.29
N PHE A 87 8.00 12.70 -3.59
CA PHE A 87 9.21 11.97 -3.93
C PHE A 87 8.84 10.53 -4.24
N ILE A 88 9.39 9.97 -5.31
CA ILE A 88 9.13 8.59 -5.72
C ILE A 88 10.42 7.90 -6.09
N ASP A 89 10.56 6.64 -5.72
CA ASP A 89 11.55 5.74 -6.31
C ASP A 89 11.11 5.39 -7.73
N GLY A 90 11.92 5.79 -8.72
CA GLY A 90 11.66 5.53 -10.13
C GLY A 90 12.39 4.29 -10.68
N THR A 91 12.94 3.43 -9.84
CA THR A 91 13.71 2.24 -10.24
C THR A 91 12.83 1.00 -10.36
N ALA A 92 13.31 -0.05 -11.04
CA ALA A 92 12.54 -1.29 -11.19
C ALA A 92 12.21 -1.91 -9.81
N PRO A 93 11.00 -2.47 -9.60
CA PRO A 93 9.92 -2.68 -10.56
C PRO A 93 9.00 -1.46 -10.80
N HIS A 94 9.27 -0.33 -10.13
CA HIS A 94 8.48 0.90 -10.13
C HIS A 94 9.00 1.92 -11.15
N ILE A 95 9.27 1.49 -12.39
CA ILE A 95 9.88 2.39 -13.37
C ILE A 95 8.91 3.57 -13.64
N VAL A 96 9.30 4.75 -13.18
CA VAL A 96 8.60 6.02 -13.43
C VAL A 96 9.53 6.99 -14.11
N ASP A 97 9.10 7.53 -15.24
CA ASP A 97 9.80 8.61 -15.95
C ASP A 97 8.97 9.91 -15.89
N PRO A 98 9.63 11.08 -16.00
CA PRO A 98 8.95 12.37 -16.03
C PRO A 98 7.87 12.43 -17.13
N LYS A 99 6.64 12.78 -16.76
CA LYS A 99 5.56 13.12 -17.69
C LYS A 99 5.61 14.59 -18.09
N ASN A 100 5.96 15.48 -17.16
CA ASN A 100 6.02 16.93 -17.34
C ASN A 100 7.37 17.51 -16.86
N PRO A 101 8.50 17.13 -17.50
CA PRO A 101 9.85 17.48 -17.04
C PRO A 101 10.06 19.00 -16.99
N GLY A 102 10.71 19.47 -15.93
CA GLY A 102 11.06 20.88 -15.73
C GLY A 102 9.91 21.72 -15.18
N CYS A 103 8.66 21.43 -15.59
CA CYS A 103 7.46 22.06 -15.05
C CYS A 103 7.12 21.49 -13.66
N VAL A 104 6.81 20.19 -13.59
CA VAL A 104 6.42 19.50 -12.35
C VAL A 104 7.45 18.43 -11.99
N ASP A 105 7.94 17.69 -12.98
CA ASP A 105 8.73 16.49 -12.74
C ASP A 105 10.22 16.75 -12.85
N GLU A 106 10.99 16.08 -12.00
CA GLU A 106 12.44 16.17 -11.97
C GLU A 106 13.08 14.85 -11.56
N ILE A 107 14.18 14.49 -12.23
CA ILE A 107 14.99 13.33 -11.83
C ILE A 107 16.09 13.79 -10.88
N ILE A 108 16.18 13.12 -9.73
CA ILE A 108 17.33 13.16 -8.83
C ILE A 108 18.11 11.87 -9.06
N HIS A 109 19.23 11.95 -9.77
CA HIS A 109 20.05 10.78 -10.10
C HIS A 109 21.15 10.56 -9.05
N LEU A 110 20.95 9.59 -8.15
CA LEU A 110 21.93 9.24 -7.13
C LEU A 110 23.07 8.35 -7.67
N GLY A 111 22.93 7.81 -8.88
CA GLY A 111 24.00 7.04 -9.52
C GLY A 111 25.21 7.87 -9.95
N ASP A 112 25.12 9.20 -9.91
CA ASP A 112 26.25 10.09 -10.22
C ASP A 112 27.35 10.06 -9.15
N PHE A 113 27.07 9.43 -7.99
CA PHE A 113 27.92 9.44 -6.81
C PHE A 113 28.52 8.07 -6.47
N TRP A 114 28.57 7.12 -7.42
CA TRP A 114 29.27 5.85 -7.20
C TRP A 114 30.69 5.83 -7.79
N ASP A 115 31.56 5.00 -7.24
CA ASP A 115 32.84 4.63 -7.85
C ASP A 115 32.71 3.32 -8.64
N GLU A 116 32.65 3.45 -9.96
CA GLU A 116 32.58 2.31 -10.86
C GLU A 116 33.81 1.39 -10.74
N LYS A 117 34.99 1.93 -10.41
CA LYS A 117 36.22 1.12 -10.31
C LYS A 117 36.15 0.12 -9.14
N GLY A 118 35.43 0.47 -8.08
CA GLY A 118 35.16 -0.42 -6.95
C GLY A 118 34.03 -1.43 -7.19
N ILE A 119 33.09 -1.14 -8.10
CA ILE A 119 31.93 -2.01 -8.39
C ILE A 119 32.22 -3.02 -9.50
N VAL A 120 32.84 -2.57 -10.60
CA VAL A 120 33.11 -3.39 -11.80
C VAL A 120 33.80 -4.74 -11.51
N PRO A 121 34.77 -4.84 -10.58
CA PRO A 121 35.38 -6.12 -10.23
C PRO A 121 34.38 -7.19 -9.75
N HIS A 122 33.24 -6.78 -9.21
CA HIS A 122 32.18 -7.65 -8.69
C HIS A 122 31.02 -7.88 -9.68
N LYS A 123 31.16 -7.41 -10.93
CA LYS A 123 30.11 -7.43 -11.96
C LYS A 123 29.41 -8.79 -12.10
N LYS A 124 30.17 -9.89 -12.17
CA LYS A 124 29.58 -11.22 -12.36
C LYS A 124 28.67 -11.59 -11.19
N THR A 125 29.18 -11.44 -9.97
CA THR A 125 28.44 -11.72 -8.73
C THR A 125 27.19 -10.84 -8.62
N ILE A 126 27.29 -9.55 -8.94
CA ILE A 126 26.15 -8.61 -8.97
C ILE A 126 25.07 -9.07 -9.97
N ILE A 127 25.47 -9.49 -11.17
CA ILE A 127 24.53 -10.00 -12.19
C ILE A 127 23.87 -11.30 -11.71
N ASP A 128 24.64 -12.21 -11.11
CA ASP A 128 24.15 -13.48 -10.59
C ASP A 128 23.12 -13.27 -9.48
N TYR A 129 23.38 -12.35 -8.53
CA TYR A 129 22.42 -11.96 -7.49
C TYR A 129 21.13 -11.40 -8.08
N ASN A 130 21.20 -10.46 -9.04
CA ASN A 130 20.02 -9.91 -9.69
C ASN A 130 19.17 -10.99 -10.38
N ALA A 131 19.83 -11.95 -11.05
CA ALA A 131 19.15 -13.07 -11.68
C ALA A 131 18.47 -13.99 -10.66
N GLU A 132 19.11 -14.24 -9.51
CA GLU A 132 18.54 -15.06 -8.44
C GLU A 132 17.37 -14.37 -7.72
N ILE A 133 17.50 -13.09 -7.38
CA ILE A 133 16.42 -12.25 -6.83
C ILE A 133 15.21 -12.31 -7.76
N SER A 134 15.42 -12.12 -9.06
CA SER A 134 14.36 -12.19 -10.06
C SER A 134 13.68 -13.57 -10.07
N ARG A 135 14.45 -14.67 -10.04
CA ARG A 135 13.90 -16.04 -9.98
C ARG A 135 13.07 -16.27 -8.71
N ASN A 136 13.53 -15.77 -7.56
CA ASN A 136 12.85 -15.94 -6.28
C ASN A 136 11.53 -15.15 -6.23
N PHE A 137 11.49 -13.92 -6.74
CA PHE A 137 10.23 -13.17 -6.89
C PHE A 137 9.26 -13.88 -7.82
N GLN A 138 9.71 -14.37 -8.99
CA GLN A 138 8.83 -15.12 -9.89
C GLN A 138 8.28 -16.40 -9.26
N ARG A 139 9.07 -17.07 -8.40
CA ARG A 139 8.58 -18.20 -7.61
C ARG A 139 7.56 -17.76 -6.57
N ALA A 140 7.80 -16.68 -5.85
CA ALA A 140 6.86 -16.13 -4.87
C ALA A 140 5.51 -15.80 -5.52
N TYR A 141 5.51 -15.13 -6.67
CA TYR A 141 4.28 -14.78 -7.38
C TYR A 141 3.49 -15.99 -7.86
N ARG A 142 4.16 -17.05 -8.35
CA ARG A 142 3.49 -18.32 -8.68
C ARG A 142 2.85 -18.98 -7.46
N LEU A 143 3.52 -18.95 -6.31
CA LEU A 143 2.97 -19.49 -5.06
C LEU A 143 1.80 -18.65 -4.54
N LEU A 144 1.88 -17.31 -4.63
CA LEU A 144 0.76 -16.42 -4.32
C LEU A 144 -0.43 -16.66 -5.25
N ASN A 145 -0.17 -16.88 -6.54
CA ASN A 145 -1.21 -17.22 -7.51
C ASN A 145 -1.90 -18.54 -7.17
N ALA A 146 -1.14 -19.59 -6.84
CA ALA A 146 -1.71 -20.86 -6.38
C ALA A 146 -2.50 -20.68 -5.09
N ALA A 147 -1.97 -19.95 -4.10
CA ALA A 147 -2.66 -19.65 -2.85
C ALA A 147 -3.99 -18.91 -3.12
N LYS A 148 -3.99 -17.91 -4.00
CA LYS A 148 -5.20 -17.18 -4.38
C LYS A 148 -6.25 -18.10 -5.01
N SER A 149 -5.86 -19.02 -5.87
CA SER A 149 -6.81 -19.99 -6.46
C SER A 149 -7.51 -20.84 -5.40
N ILE A 150 -6.79 -21.30 -4.37
CA ILE A 150 -7.39 -22.06 -3.25
C ILE A 150 -8.25 -21.15 -2.37
N TYR A 151 -7.79 -19.93 -2.09
CA TYR A 151 -8.57 -18.92 -1.37
C TYR A 151 -9.90 -18.60 -2.09
N ASP A 152 -9.91 -18.61 -3.42
CA ASP A 152 -11.09 -18.36 -4.23
C ASP A 152 -12.10 -19.52 -4.17
N ASP A 153 -11.66 -20.75 -3.90
CA ASP A 153 -12.57 -21.88 -3.70
C ASP A 153 -13.34 -21.74 -2.37
N ILE A 154 -12.63 -21.38 -1.29
CA ILE A 154 -13.25 -21.02 -0.01
C ILE A 154 -14.24 -19.86 -0.21
N ALA A 155 -13.88 -18.86 -1.00
CA ALA A 155 -14.76 -17.74 -1.30
C ALA A 155 -15.99 -18.16 -2.11
N ALA A 156 -15.85 -19.10 -3.06
CA ALA A 156 -16.95 -19.61 -3.85
C ALA A 156 -17.95 -20.40 -2.99
N ILE A 157 -17.46 -21.26 -2.09
CA ILE A 157 -18.30 -22.01 -1.15
C ILE A 157 -19.13 -21.04 -0.29
N ASN A 158 -18.47 -20.10 0.38
CA ASN A 158 -19.16 -19.12 1.23
C ASN A 158 -20.11 -18.22 0.42
N SER A 159 -19.74 -17.82 -0.80
CA SER A 159 -20.61 -17.03 -1.67
C SER A 159 -21.86 -17.80 -2.09
N SER A 160 -21.77 -19.12 -2.28
CA SER A 160 -22.92 -19.96 -2.63
C SER A 160 -23.90 -20.13 -1.45
N ALA A 161 -23.39 -19.99 -0.22
CA ALA A 161 -24.17 -20.10 1.00
C ALA A 161 -24.75 -18.74 1.46
N LEU A 162 -24.30 -17.62 0.90
CA LEU A 162 -24.68 -16.28 1.35
C LEU A 162 -26.14 -15.95 1.00
N ASP A 163 -26.91 -15.51 2.00
CA ASP A 163 -28.17 -14.81 1.76
C ASP A 163 -27.88 -13.40 1.21
N ILE A 164 -28.02 -13.28 -0.11
CA ILE A 164 -27.75 -12.04 -0.83
C ILE A 164 -28.73 -10.94 -0.43
N ALA A 165 -29.98 -11.27 -0.09
CA ALA A 165 -30.97 -10.29 0.30
C ALA A 165 -30.61 -9.65 1.65
N GLU A 166 -30.22 -10.47 2.63
CA GLU A 166 -29.74 -9.97 3.92
C GLU A 166 -28.42 -9.20 3.79
N ALA A 167 -27.48 -9.68 2.98
CA ALA A 167 -26.23 -8.94 2.72
C ALA A 167 -26.49 -7.56 2.07
N ASN A 168 -27.51 -7.46 1.20
CA ASN A 168 -27.93 -6.19 0.62
C ASN A 168 -28.58 -5.28 1.66
N ARG A 169 -29.46 -5.81 2.50
CA ARG A 169 -30.11 -5.07 3.61
C ARG A 169 -29.07 -4.46 4.56
N VAL A 170 -28.06 -5.23 4.94
CA VAL A 170 -26.94 -4.75 5.77
C VAL A 170 -26.15 -3.62 5.10
N ALA A 171 -25.91 -3.74 3.79
CA ALA A 171 -25.25 -2.68 3.04
C ALA A 171 -26.05 -1.37 3.05
N GLU A 172 -27.37 -1.47 2.87
CA GLU A 172 -28.29 -0.33 2.90
C GLU A 172 -28.29 0.34 4.29
N GLU A 173 -28.39 -0.44 5.37
CA GLU A 173 -28.33 0.10 6.74
C GLU A 173 -27.00 0.82 7.02
N LEU A 174 -25.87 0.27 6.57
CA LEU A 174 -24.56 0.90 6.74
C LEU A 174 -24.49 2.22 5.96
N ILE A 175 -25.00 2.23 4.72
CA ILE A 175 -25.06 3.42 3.87
C ILE A 175 -25.94 4.49 4.53
N GLU A 176 -27.13 4.14 5.00
CA GLU A 176 -28.02 5.08 5.69
C GLU A 176 -27.34 5.71 6.92
N LYS A 177 -26.65 4.89 7.72
CA LYS A 177 -25.89 5.37 8.88
C LYS A 177 -24.77 6.34 8.50
N ILE A 178 -23.93 5.99 7.53
CA ILE A 178 -22.77 6.80 7.12
C ILE A 178 -23.21 8.12 6.48
N PHE A 179 -24.26 8.09 5.64
CA PHE A 179 -24.66 9.23 4.83
C PHE A 179 -25.89 9.97 5.35
N ALA A 180 -26.30 9.72 6.60
CA ALA A 180 -27.40 10.44 7.23
C ALA A 180 -27.16 11.96 7.19
N GLY A 181 -28.08 12.70 6.57
CA GLY A 181 -27.98 14.16 6.42
C GLY A 181 -26.97 14.66 5.39
N VAL A 182 -26.31 13.78 4.63
CA VAL A 182 -25.35 14.16 3.57
C VAL A 182 -26.10 14.43 2.27
N ASN A 183 -26.09 15.68 1.81
CA ASN A 183 -26.69 16.06 0.52
C ASN A 183 -25.73 15.83 -0.65
N THR A 184 -26.29 15.51 -1.82
CA THR A 184 -25.53 15.41 -3.07
C THR A 184 -25.06 16.80 -3.52
N ARG A 185 -23.76 16.95 -3.80
CA ARG A 185 -23.15 18.24 -4.18
C ARG A 185 -22.24 18.18 -5.41
N GLY A 186 -21.98 17.01 -5.97
CA GLY A 186 -21.09 16.83 -7.12
C GLY A 186 -20.71 15.37 -7.33
N ALA A 187 -19.57 15.15 -8.01
CA ALA A 187 -18.98 13.82 -8.19
C ALA A 187 -17.64 13.75 -7.44
N GLY A 188 -17.54 12.82 -6.50
CA GLY A 188 -16.32 12.58 -5.73
C GLY A 188 -15.25 11.85 -6.54
N LYS A 189 -13.99 11.92 -6.08
CA LYS A 189 -12.86 11.21 -6.66
C LYS A 189 -12.50 9.99 -5.82
N VAL A 190 -11.94 8.97 -6.49
CA VAL A 190 -11.44 7.76 -5.83
C VAL A 190 -9.91 7.74 -5.90
N ARG A 191 -9.26 7.78 -4.74
CA ARG A 191 -7.83 7.55 -4.59
C ARG A 191 -7.61 6.07 -4.22
N LYS A 192 -6.77 5.35 -4.97
CA LYS A 192 -6.51 3.92 -4.75
C LYS A 192 -5.16 3.72 -4.08
N LEU A 193 -5.11 2.93 -3.02
CA LEU A 193 -3.92 2.75 -2.18
C LEU A 193 -3.84 1.31 -1.67
N PHE A 194 -2.72 0.96 -1.03
CA PHE A 194 -2.60 -0.21 -0.18
C PHE A 194 -2.32 0.25 1.26
N ALA A 195 -3.10 -0.27 2.20
CA ALA A 195 -2.83 -0.10 3.65
C ALA A 195 -2.03 -1.28 4.22
N SER A 196 -1.90 -2.36 3.47
CA SER A 196 -1.19 -3.59 3.83
C SER A 196 -0.38 -4.10 2.65
N ALA A 197 0.59 -4.98 2.91
CA ALA A 197 1.40 -5.63 1.90
C ALA A 197 1.85 -7.02 2.36
N ILE A 198 2.17 -7.88 1.40
CA ILE A 198 2.85 -9.16 1.63
C ILE A 198 4.35 -8.90 1.50
N THR A 199 5.07 -8.99 2.62
CA THR A 199 6.45 -8.53 2.77
C THR A 199 7.42 -9.64 3.20
N PRO A 200 8.75 -9.41 3.23
CA PRO A 200 9.72 -10.33 3.81
C PRO A 200 9.40 -10.80 5.24
N ASP A 201 8.79 -9.94 6.06
CA ASP A 201 8.40 -10.27 7.45
C ASP A 201 6.97 -10.85 7.54
N GLY A 202 6.37 -11.18 6.39
CA GLY A 202 4.98 -11.63 6.28
C GLY A 202 4.01 -10.47 6.01
N PRO A 203 2.71 -10.67 6.30
CA PRO A 203 1.71 -9.61 6.15
C PRO A 203 2.00 -8.44 7.08
N VAL A 204 2.21 -7.24 6.53
CA VAL A 204 2.39 -5.99 7.28
C VAL A 204 1.26 -5.04 6.92
N ASN A 205 0.82 -4.21 7.87
CA ASN A 205 -0.21 -3.20 7.63
C ASN A 205 0.06 -1.93 8.43
N TYR A 206 -0.54 -0.83 7.95
CA TYR A 206 -0.48 0.50 8.55
C TYR A 206 -1.89 1.09 8.76
N LEU A 207 -2.88 0.23 8.96
CA LEU A 207 -4.28 0.65 9.11
C LEU A 207 -4.48 1.60 10.29
N GLU A 208 -3.70 1.46 11.36
CA GLU A 208 -3.75 2.38 12.50
C GLU A 208 -3.49 3.84 12.09
N SER A 209 -2.45 4.06 11.29
CA SER A 209 -2.08 5.40 10.82
C SER A 209 -2.96 5.92 9.69
N SER A 210 -3.57 5.03 8.90
CA SER A 210 -4.16 5.38 7.60
C SER A 210 -5.68 5.23 7.52
N VAL A 211 -6.27 4.38 8.35
CA VAL A 211 -7.70 4.03 8.34
C VAL A 211 -8.33 4.24 9.72
N TRP A 212 -7.70 3.82 10.82
CA TRP A 212 -8.31 3.84 12.15
C TRP A 212 -8.18 5.17 12.91
N ASN A 213 -7.52 6.17 12.32
CA ASN A 213 -7.42 7.51 12.89
C ASN A 213 -8.69 8.37 12.66
N GLN A 214 -9.72 7.81 12.05
CA GLN A 214 -11.00 8.50 11.82
C GLN A 214 -11.88 8.45 13.08
N LYS A 215 -12.75 9.44 13.27
CA LYS A 215 -13.69 9.50 14.40
C LYS A 215 -14.65 8.31 14.44
N SER A 216 -15.10 7.84 13.28
CA SER A 216 -16.02 6.71 13.17
C SER A 216 -15.42 5.63 12.27
N CYS A 217 -15.24 4.42 12.81
CA CYS A 217 -14.73 3.28 12.07
C CYS A 217 -15.71 2.11 12.14
N TYR A 218 -16.24 1.68 10.99
CA TYR A 218 -17.14 0.52 10.89
C TYR A 218 -16.34 -0.71 10.47
N VAL A 219 -16.48 -1.81 11.20
CA VAL A 219 -15.74 -3.07 10.97
C VAL A 219 -16.67 -4.11 10.35
N ILE A 220 -16.28 -4.69 9.21
CA ILE A 220 -17.01 -5.77 8.55
C ILE A 220 -16.19 -7.06 8.64
N ASN A 221 -16.67 -8.00 9.44
CA ASN A 221 -16.06 -9.31 9.67
C ASN A 221 -16.76 -10.39 8.84
N GLY A 222 -16.07 -11.49 8.56
CA GLY A 222 -16.63 -12.69 7.93
C GLY A 222 -15.69 -13.34 6.93
N ASN A 223 -15.86 -14.62 6.68
CA ASN A 223 -14.96 -15.44 5.86
C ASN A 223 -14.83 -14.94 4.40
N PRO A 224 -13.83 -15.38 3.62
CA PRO A 224 -13.79 -15.11 2.18
C PRO A 224 -15.14 -15.39 1.51
N GLY A 225 -15.58 -14.60 0.52
CA GLY A 225 -16.86 -14.84 -0.17
C GLY A 225 -18.13 -14.31 0.51
N THR A 226 -18.05 -13.77 1.72
CA THR A 226 -19.23 -13.26 2.49
C THR A 226 -19.77 -11.89 2.06
N GLY A 227 -19.43 -11.40 0.86
CA GLY A 227 -19.97 -10.14 0.34
C GLY A 227 -19.36 -8.85 0.92
N LYS A 228 -18.35 -8.91 1.79
CA LYS A 228 -17.74 -7.71 2.42
C LYS A 228 -17.26 -6.67 1.40
N SER A 229 -16.49 -7.08 0.40
CA SER A 229 -15.99 -6.18 -0.66
C SER A 229 -17.13 -5.57 -1.47
N THR A 230 -18.25 -6.29 -1.62
CA THR A 230 -19.47 -5.76 -2.24
C THR A 230 -20.08 -4.65 -1.39
N ILE A 231 -20.16 -4.82 -0.07
CA ILE A 231 -20.62 -3.76 0.85
C ILE A 231 -19.71 -2.53 0.75
N VAL A 232 -18.39 -2.73 0.85
CA VAL A 232 -17.39 -1.67 0.69
C VAL A 232 -17.57 -0.95 -0.65
N GLN A 233 -17.72 -1.68 -1.76
CA GLN A 233 -17.95 -1.12 -3.09
C GLN A 233 -19.24 -0.28 -3.17
N LYS A 234 -20.32 -0.70 -2.52
CA LYS A 234 -21.57 0.08 -2.46
C LYS A 234 -21.39 1.37 -1.68
N VAL A 235 -20.66 1.35 -0.56
CA VAL A 235 -20.34 2.56 0.23
C VAL A 235 -19.47 3.52 -0.60
N ILE A 236 -18.45 3.02 -1.31
CA ILE A 236 -17.62 3.82 -2.23
C ILE A 236 -18.50 4.50 -3.29
N SER A 237 -19.38 3.73 -3.92
CA SER A 237 -20.27 4.22 -4.98
C SER A 237 -21.20 5.33 -4.46
N MET A 238 -21.77 5.14 -3.27
CA MET A 238 -22.62 6.16 -2.65
C MET A 238 -21.83 7.43 -2.32
N ALA A 239 -20.63 7.33 -1.73
CA ALA A 239 -19.80 8.48 -1.42
C ALA A 239 -19.49 9.31 -2.69
N VAL A 240 -19.06 8.64 -3.76
CA VAL A 240 -18.77 9.28 -5.04
C VAL A 240 -20.01 9.98 -5.61
N VAL A 241 -21.16 9.32 -5.61
CA VAL A 241 -22.44 9.91 -6.07
C VAL A 241 -22.87 11.10 -5.22
N ARG A 242 -22.53 11.13 -3.93
CA ARG A 242 -22.79 12.27 -3.04
C ARG A 242 -21.81 13.43 -3.24
N GLY A 243 -20.75 13.24 -4.03
CA GLY A 243 -19.72 14.24 -4.27
C GLY A 243 -18.58 14.22 -3.25
N LEU A 244 -18.38 13.11 -2.56
CA LEU A 244 -17.36 12.97 -1.52
C LEU A 244 -16.15 12.19 -2.06
N ASP A 245 -14.96 12.73 -1.84
CA ASP A 245 -13.72 12.02 -2.15
C ASP A 245 -13.53 10.83 -1.21
N VAL A 246 -13.01 9.74 -1.75
CA VAL A 246 -12.80 8.48 -1.04
C VAL A 246 -11.39 7.99 -1.28
N GLU A 247 -10.71 7.61 -0.21
CA GLU A 247 -9.51 6.79 -0.28
C GLU A 247 -9.90 5.33 -0.11
N VAL A 248 -9.51 4.49 -1.07
CA VAL A 248 -9.83 3.06 -1.10
C VAL A 248 -8.55 2.26 -1.00
N PHE A 249 -8.50 1.36 -0.03
CA PHE A 249 -7.38 0.47 0.23
C PHE A 249 -7.72 -0.93 -0.26
N TYR A 250 -6.88 -1.48 -1.12
CA TYR A 250 -7.11 -2.76 -1.79
C TYR A 250 -6.37 -3.90 -1.10
N CYS A 251 -6.88 -5.11 -1.29
CA CYS A 251 -6.27 -6.31 -0.74
C CYS A 251 -5.00 -6.68 -1.50
N PRO A 252 -3.85 -6.93 -0.83
CA PRO A 252 -2.63 -7.40 -1.50
C PRO A 252 -2.77 -8.78 -2.17
N LEU A 253 -3.65 -9.63 -1.65
CA LEU A 253 -3.95 -10.95 -2.23
C LEU A 253 -4.94 -10.84 -3.42
N ASP A 254 -5.70 -9.76 -3.51
CA ASP A 254 -6.55 -9.46 -4.66
C ASP A 254 -6.55 -7.95 -4.93
N PRO A 255 -5.59 -7.44 -5.72
CA PRO A 255 -5.36 -6.01 -5.84
C PRO A 255 -6.51 -5.24 -6.49
N MET A 256 -7.52 -5.93 -7.04
CA MET A 256 -8.73 -5.34 -7.61
C MET A 256 -9.90 -5.29 -6.61
N LYS A 257 -9.78 -5.96 -5.46
CA LYS A 257 -10.81 -6.05 -4.44
C LYS A 257 -10.66 -4.94 -3.39
N PRO A 258 -11.63 -4.01 -3.27
CA PRO A 258 -11.60 -3.01 -2.21
C PRO A 258 -11.79 -3.69 -0.85
N GLU A 259 -10.96 -3.33 0.10
CA GLU A 259 -10.88 -3.95 1.42
C GLU A 259 -11.18 -2.95 2.54
N HIS A 260 -10.65 -1.74 2.42
CA HIS A 260 -10.93 -0.65 3.35
C HIS A 260 -11.25 0.63 2.58
N LEU A 261 -11.95 1.56 3.21
CA LEU A 261 -12.11 2.91 2.70
C LEU A 261 -12.08 3.95 3.81
N VAL A 262 -11.71 5.16 3.45
CA VAL A 262 -11.83 6.37 4.26
C VAL A 262 -12.58 7.42 3.46
N ILE A 263 -13.52 8.11 4.09
CA ILE A 263 -14.22 9.29 3.57
C ILE A 263 -13.77 10.48 4.41
N PRO A 264 -12.69 11.20 4.02
CA PRO A 264 -12.05 12.18 4.90
C PRO A 264 -12.98 13.31 5.35
N SER A 265 -13.86 13.77 4.44
CA SER A 265 -14.81 14.85 4.72
C SER A 265 -15.90 14.49 5.74
N LEU A 266 -16.15 13.19 5.95
CA LEU A 266 -17.07 12.69 6.98
C LEU A 266 -16.34 12.21 8.24
N ASP A 267 -15.00 12.09 8.21
CA ASP A 267 -14.21 11.51 9.32
C ASP A 267 -14.67 10.07 9.63
N VAL A 268 -14.95 9.31 8.55
CA VAL A 268 -15.48 7.94 8.58
C VAL A 268 -14.55 6.98 7.85
N ALA A 269 -14.36 5.79 8.42
CA ALA A 269 -13.70 4.64 7.80
C ALA A 269 -14.62 3.41 7.79
N VAL A 270 -14.46 2.57 6.77
CA VAL A 270 -14.96 1.18 6.75
C VAL A 270 -13.79 0.25 6.54
N THR A 271 -13.64 -0.76 7.39
CA THR A 271 -12.52 -1.71 7.37
C THR A 271 -13.05 -3.13 7.39
N THR A 272 -12.40 -4.05 6.69
CA THR A 272 -12.62 -5.49 6.90
C THR A 272 -11.52 -6.09 7.77
N SER A 273 -11.81 -7.15 8.51
CA SER A 273 -10.81 -7.90 9.30
C SER A 273 -11.02 -9.39 9.13
N ASN A 274 -10.16 -10.07 8.37
CA ASN A 274 -10.16 -11.53 8.16
C ASN A 274 -8.78 -11.99 7.72
N MET A 275 -8.43 -13.25 7.99
CA MET A 275 -7.17 -13.85 7.52
C MET A 275 -6.96 -13.62 6.00
N PRO A 276 -5.75 -13.22 5.55
CA PRO A 276 -4.50 -13.02 6.30
C PRO A 276 -4.38 -11.69 7.07
N HIS A 277 -5.43 -10.88 7.07
CA HIS A 277 -5.54 -9.54 7.62
C HIS A 277 -6.47 -9.51 8.85
N VAL A 278 -6.08 -10.22 9.93
CA VAL A 278 -6.83 -10.21 11.20
C VAL A 278 -6.40 -9.02 12.05
N TYR A 279 -7.36 -8.19 12.46
CA TYR A 279 -7.10 -6.99 13.25
C TYR A 279 -7.89 -7.00 14.57
N ASN A 280 -7.18 -6.83 15.69
CA ASN A 280 -7.80 -6.67 17.01
C ASN A 280 -8.31 -5.23 17.18
N ILE A 281 -9.50 -4.90 16.64
CA ILE A 281 -10.07 -3.54 16.70
C ILE A 281 -11.46 -3.49 17.37
N VAL A 282 -11.72 -4.36 18.35
CA VAL A 282 -13.02 -4.31 19.04
C VAL A 282 -13.16 -3.04 19.90
N MET A 283 -12.05 -2.40 20.30
CA MET A 283 -12.08 -1.33 21.32
C MET A 283 -12.41 0.09 20.81
N LYS A 284 -12.49 0.35 19.49
CA LYS A 284 -12.77 1.69 18.93
C LYS A 284 -13.77 1.71 17.77
N ALA A 285 -14.45 0.60 17.48
CA ALA A 285 -15.39 0.53 16.36
C ALA A 285 -16.67 1.33 16.67
N ALA A 286 -17.11 2.17 15.72
CA ALA A 286 -18.42 2.82 15.74
C ALA A 286 -19.56 1.81 15.47
N GLY A 287 -19.23 0.68 14.86
CA GLY A 287 -20.13 -0.46 14.68
C GLY A 287 -19.40 -1.64 14.05
N THR A 288 -19.87 -2.85 14.35
CA THR A 288 -19.33 -4.10 13.80
C THR A 288 -20.45 -4.85 13.07
N ILE A 289 -20.11 -5.42 11.91
CA ILE A 289 -21.02 -6.20 11.07
C ILE A 289 -20.41 -7.60 10.91
N GLU A 290 -21.11 -8.62 11.38
CA GLU A 290 -20.71 -10.03 11.25
C GLU A 290 -21.40 -10.67 10.04
N MET A 291 -20.67 -10.85 8.94
CA MET A 291 -21.28 -11.37 7.70
C MET A 291 -21.49 -12.89 7.71
N ASN A 292 -20.75 -13.63 8.55
CA ASN A 292 -20.90 -15.09 8.65
C ASN A 292 -22.30 -15.52 9.12
N GLN A 293 -23.04 -14.66 9.83
CA GLN A 293 -24.39 -14.98 10.31
C GLN A 293 -25.44 -15.07 9.19
N TYR A 294 -25.13 -14.57 8.00
CA TYR A 294 -26.01 -14.63 6.82
C TYR A 294 -25.65 -15.79 5.88
N LEU A 295 -24.82 -16.73 6.33
CA LEU A 295 -24.50 -17.94 5.58
C LEU A 295 -25.51 -19.05 5.92
N ASN A 296 -25.91 -19.80 4.89
CA ASN A 296 -26.70 -21.02 5.06
C ASN A 296 -25.86 -22.08 5.77
N SER A 297 -26.13 -22.28 7.06
CA SER A 297 -25.40 -23.22 7.93
C SER A 297 -25.41 -24.66 7.42
N THR A 298 -26.43 -25.09 6.67
CA THR A 298 -26.49 -26.43 6.09
C THR A 298 -25.49 -26.60 4.95
N VAL A 299 -25.29 -25.56 4.13
CA VAL A 299 -24.28 -25.57 3.06
C VAL A 299 -22.88 -25.55 3.68
N ILE A 300 -22.63 -24.65 4.62
CA ILE A 300 -21.33 -24.53 5.30
C ILE A 300 -20.93 -25.83 5.99
N LYS A 301 -21.84 -26.45 6.75
CA LYS A 301 -21.56 -27.72 7.45
C LYS A 301 -21.24 -28.87 6.49
N LYS A 302 -21.82 -28.89 5.29
CA LYS A 302 -21.52 -29.92 4.27
C LYS A 302 -20.15 -29.73 3.64
N SER A 303 -19.62 -28.52 3.66
CA SER A 303 -18.35 -28.15 3.03
C SER A 303 -17.23 -27.91 4.05
N GLU A 304 -17.47 -28.15 5.35
CA GLU A 304 -16.53 -27.84 6.43
C GLU A 304 -15.15 -28.49 6.23
N ASP A 305 -15.12 -29.79 5.88
CA ASP A 305 -13.87 -30.51 5.62
C ASP A 305 -13.12 -29.94 4.40
N ALA A 306 -13.84 -29.52 3.35
CA ALA A 306 -13.25 -28.92 2.16
C ALA A 306 -12.67 -27.54 2.47
N ILE A 307 -13.40 -26.71 3.20
CA ILE A 307 -12.93 -25.39 3.66
C ILE A 307 -11.68 -25.56 4.52
N ALA A 308 -11.68 -26.49 5.48
CA ALA A 308 -10.54 -26.71 6.36
C ALA A 308 -9.29 -27.17 5.58
N TYR A 309 -9.47 -28.07 4.60
CA TYR A 309 -8.39 -28.49 3.71
C TYR A 309 -7.84 -27.32 2.90
N ASP A 310 -8.72 -26.52 2.29
CA ASP A 310 -8.32 -25.38 1.48
C ASP A 310 -7.61 -24.31 2.31
N GLU A 311 -8.05 -24.07 3.55
CA GLU A 311 -7.39 -23.15 4.49
C GLU A 311 -5.95 -23.59 4.81
N GLU A 312 -5.74 -24.90 5.04
CA GLU A 312 -4.42 -25.48 5.28
C GLU A 312 -3.51 -25.31 4.06
N VAL A 313 -3.99 -25.70 2.87
CA VAL A 313 -3.23 -25.61 1.62
C VAL A 313 -2.93 -24.15 1.25
N PHE A 314 -3.90 -23.25 1.42
CA PHE A 314 -3.72 -21.81 1.26
C PHE A 314 -2.58 -21.30 2.13
N LEU A 315 -2.61 -21.64 3.43
CA LEU A 315 -1.63 -21.17 4.39
C LEU A 315 -0.23 -21.68 4.07
N GLU A 316 -0.10 -22.96 3.68
CA GLU A 316 1.18 -23.54 3.25
C GLU A 316 1.79 -22.77 2.07
N LEU A 317 1.01 -22.57 1.01
CA LEU A 317 1.44 -21.86 -0.20
C LEU A 317 1.78 -20.40 0.11
N PHE A 318 0.95 -19.74 0.94
CA PHE A 318 1.15 -18.36 1.34
C PHE A 318 2.45 -18.19 2.15
N ILE A 319 2.69 -19.02 3.16
CA ILE A 319 3.92 -19.00 3.97
C ILE A 319 5.14 -19.25 3.06
N LYS A 320 5.04 -20.21 2.12
CA LYS A 320 6.14 -20.50 1.20
C LYS A 320 6.44 -19.31 0.28
N SER A 321 5.42 -18.57 -0.14
CA SER A 321 5.59 -17.37 -0.95
C SER A 321 6.32 -16.25 -0.19
N VAL A 322 5.94 -16.02 1.08
CA VAL A 322 6.61 -15.06 1.98
C VAL A 322 8.07 -15.44 2.18
N ALA A 323 8.37 -16.73 2.37
CA ALA A 323 9.74 -17.20 2.49
C ALA A 323 10.59 -16.92 1.23
N CYS A 324 10.01 -17.02 0.03
CA CYS A 324 10.69 -16.63 -1.22
C CYS A 324 10.95 -15.12 -1.28
N ILE A 325 10.00 -14.28 -0.86
CA ILE A 325 10.18 -12.82 -0.80
C ILE A 325 11.29 -12.47 0.21
N LYS A 326 11.30 -13.13 1.37
CA LYS A 326 12.35 -12.97 2.38
C LYS A 326 13.73 -13.32 1.84
N GLN A 327 13.86 -14.45 1.14
CA GLN A 327 15.12 -14.85 0.52
C GLN A 327 15.57 -13.83 -0.55
N SER A 328 14.65 -13.29 -1.36
CA SER A 328 14.97 -12.20 -2.30
C SER A 328 15.53 -10.97 -1.58
N LYS A 329 14.94 -10.58 -0.44
CA LYS A 329 15.44 -9.46 0.37
C LYS A 329 16.83 -9.74 0.94
N GLU A 330 17.09 -10.94 1.45
CA GLU A 330 18.41 -11.32 1.97
C GLU A 330 19.49 -11.28 0.87
N LEU A 331 19.17 -11.73 -0.34
CA LEU A 331 20.06 -11.62 -1.50
C LEU A 331 20.24 -10.16 -1.94
N HIS A 332 19.20 -9.34 -1.84
CA HIS A 332 19.27 -7.92 -2.13
C HIS A 332 20.20 -7.19 -1.14
N ASP A 333 20.11 -7.47 0.16
CA ASP A 333 21.04 -6.93 1.16
C ASP A 333 22.50 -7.29 0.84
N GLN A 334 22.75 -8.53 0.38
CA GLN A 334 24.08 -8.97 -0.05
C GLN A 334 24.54 -8.24 -1.32
N LEU A 335 23.62 -7.98 -2.26
CA LEU A 335 23.89 -7.18 -3.46
C LEU A 335 24.28 -5.74 -3.09
N GLU A 336 23.56 -5.12 -2.15
CA GLU A 336 23.84 -3.75 -1.70
C GLU A 336 25.23 -3.60 -1.06
N ALA A 337 25.76 -4.64 -0.42
CA ALA A 337 27.10 -4.63 0.17
C ALA A 337 28.22 -4.37 -0.86
N TYR A 338 27.98 -4.59 -2.16
CA TYR A 338 28.92 -4.24 -3.22
C TYR A 338 28.78 -2.79 -3.71
N TYR A 339 27.64 -2.15 -3.46
CA TYR A 339 27.38 -0.76 -3.86
C TYR A 339 27.72 0.23 -2.74
N ILE A 340 27.26 -0.03 -1.52
CA ILE A 340 27.35 0.90 -0.39
C ILE A 340 28.77 1.43 -0.14
N PRO A 341 29.84 0.60 -0.10
CA PRO A 341 31.21 1.08 0.15
C PRO A 341 31.74 2.00 -0.96
N ASN A 342 31.12 1.96 -2.14
CA ASN A 342 31.52 2.71 -3.32
C ASN A 342 30.65 3.95 -3.54
N MET A 343 29.83 4.35 -2.57
CA MET A 343 29.00 5.57 -2.65
C MET A 343 29.67 6.76 -1.95
N ASP A 344 29.68 7.92 -2.61
CA ASP A 344 29.99 9.21 -1.98
C ASP A 344 28.76 9.76 -1.25
N PHE A 345 28.57 9.28 -0.02
CA PHE A 345 27.46 9.74 0.84
C PHE A 345 27.58 11.21 1.25
N GLN A 346 28.77 11.80 1.22
CA GLN A 346 28.94 13.21 1.53
C GLN A 346 28.39 14.08 0.39
N ALA A 347 28.67 13.71 -0.87
CA ALA A 347 28.09 14.37 -2.04
C ALA A 347 26.56 14.21 -2.07
N ILE A 348 26.04 13.02 -1.74
CA ILE A 348 24.60 12.78 -1.61
C ILE A 348 23.99 13.67 -0.50
N GLN A 349 24.65 13.83 0.65
CA GLN A 349 24.17 14.71 1.71
C GLN A 349 24.11 16.18 1.26
N ASN A 350 25.06 16.64 0.45
CA ASN A 350 25.04 17.99 -0.14
C ASN A 350 23.90 18.15 -1.17
N LEU A 351 23.60 17.11 -1.94
CA LEU A 351 22.44 17.09 -2.84
C LEU A 351 21.13 17.10 -2.05
N TRP A 352 21.06 16.34 -0.95
CA TRP A 352 19.93 16.34 -0.04
C TRP A 352 19.65 17.72 0.51
N GLN A 353 20.67 18.44 1.00
CA GLN A 353 20.53 19.78 1.55
C GLN A 353 19.94 20.76 0.52
N ARG A 354 20.48 20.76 -0.71
CA ARG A 354 19.96 21.58 -1.81
C ARG A 354 18.52 21.24 -2.17
N THR A 355 18.16 19.96 -2.13
CA THR A 355 16.80 19.50 -2.44
C THR A 355 15.83 19.92 -1.34
N TYR A 356 16.22 19.74 -0.08
CA TYR A 356 15.45 20.18 1.09
C TYR A 356 15.15 21.68 1.06
N GLU A 357 16.15 22.52 0.79
CA GLU A 357 15.97 23.98 0.68
C GLU A 357 14.94 24.36 -0.39
N ARG A 358 14.91 23.64 -1.52
CA ARG A 358 13.93 23.84 -2.58
C ARG A 358 12.52 23.45 -2.16
N VAL A 359 12.36 22.33 -1.46
CA VAL A 359 11.07 21.92 -0.89
C VAL A 359 10.58 22.95 0.13
N ALA A 360 11.47 23.39 1.02
CA ALA A 360 11.16 24.40 2.03
C ALA A 360 10.81 25.76 1.41
N TYR A 361 11.37 26.10 0.24
CA TYR A 361 11.05 27.33 -0.49
C TYR A 361 9.64 27.31 -1.12
N ILE A 362 9.14 26.16 -1.57
CA ILE A 362 7.78 26.02 -2.13
C ILE A 362 6.73 26.54 -1.13
N LYS A 363 6.93 26.26 0.17
CA LYS A 363 6.11 26.80 1.26
C LYS A 363 5.99 28.32 1.23
N GLY A 364 7.07 29.03 0.93
CA GLY A 364 7.11 30.50 0.95
C GLY A 364 6.27 31.17 -0.12
N ASN A 365 6.04 30.48 -1.25
CA ASN A 365 5.31 31.02 -2.40
C ASN A 365 3.83 30.61 -2.46
N ILE A 366 3.38 29.68 -1.61
CA ILE A 366 1.97 29.30 -1.48
C ILE A 366 1.22 30.29 -0.54
N VAL A 367 1.94 31.10 0.23
CA VAL A 367 1.38 32.10 1.17
C VAL A 367 1.28 33.51 0.55
N GLN A 368 1.48 33.64 -0.76
CA GLN A 368 1.17 34.85 -1.55
C GLN A 368 0.01 34.55 -2.50
#